data_AF-A0AAV0VFT0-F1
#
_entry.id   AF-A0AAV0VFT0-F1
#
_cell.length_a   1.000
_cell.length_b   1.000
_cell.length_c   1.000
_cell.angle_alpha   90.00
_cell.angle_beta   90.00
_cell.angle_gamma   90.00
#
_symmetry.space_group_name_H-M   'P 1'
#
loop_
_entity.id
_entity.type
_entity.pdbx_description
1 polymer ?
#
loop_
_entity_poly.entity_id
_entity_poly.type
_entity_poly.pdbx_seq_one_letter_code
_entity_poly.pdbx_strand_id
1 'polypeptide(L)'
;MYFAKTPKACSAFKKLMGNTWASFLHGNGIPNTECPLLQGVFKGPGFDLLLFEKTNLPQSFFYGTYKLHMYYSRSNEIFGCQVYIIEIKRR
;
A
#
# COMPACT_ATOMS: atom_id res chain seq x y z
N MET A 1 -13.69 0.75 14.59
CA MET A 1 -12.98 -0.02 13.55
C MET A 1 -13.50 0.47 12.20
N TYR A 2 -12.71 1.27 11.48
CA TYR A 2 -13.13 1.87 10.21
C TYR A 2 -12.74 0.91 9.07
N PHE A 3 -13.73 0.28 8.44
CA PHE A 3 -13.52 -0.56 7.26
C PHE A 3 -13.68 0.29 6.00
N ALA A 4 -12.57 0.80 5.46
CA ALA A 4 -12.59 1.51 4.19
C ALA A 4 -12.63 0.49 3.03
N LYS A 5 -13.84 0.24 2.48
CA LYS A 5 -14.01 -0.58 1.28
C LYS A 5 -14.01 0.33 0.05
N THR A 6 -12.89 0.40 -0.66
CA THR A 6 -12.76 1.27 -1.83
C THR A 6 -12.99 0.48 -3.13
N PRO A 7 -14.04 0.78 -3.92
CA PRO A 7 -14.12 0.29 -5.28
C PRO A 7 -12.91 0.81 -6.06
N LYS A 8 -12.28 -0.03 -6.89
CA LYS A 8 -11.00 0.28 -7.58
C LYS A 8 -9.81 0.48 -6.62
N ALA A 9 -9.61 -0.47 -5.69
CA ALA A 9 -8.52 -0.43 -4.71
C ALA A 9 -7.14 -0.08 -5.31
N CYS A 10 -6.78 -0.64 -6.48
CA CYS A 10 -5.52 -0.33 -7.15
C CYS A 10 -5.42 1.16 -7.52
N SER A 11 -6.45 1.73 -8.13
CA SER A 11 -6.46 3.16 -8.52
C SER A 11 -6.52 4.08 -7.31
N ALA A 12 -7.26 3.72 -6.27
CA ALA A 12 -7.32 4.48 -5.02
C ALA A 12 -5.96 4.49 -4.30
N PHE A 13 -5.31 3.33 -4.24
CA PHE A 13 -3.99 3.20 -3.63
C PHE A 13 -2.90 3.92 -4.44
N LYS A 14 -2.98 3.87 -5.78
CA LYS A 14 -2.14 4.70 -6.67
C LYS A 14 -2.27 6.20 -6.36
N LYS A 15 -3.49 6.70 -6.14
CA LYS A 15 -3.71 8.12 -5.77
C LYS A 15 -3.11 8.48 -4.42
N LEU A 16 -3.24 7.59 -3.43
CA LEU A 16 -2.71 7.79 -2.08
C LEU A 16 -1.16 7.81 -2.08
N MET A 17 -0.54 6.90 -2.82
CA MET A 17 0.91 6.86 -2.98
C MET A 17 1.45 8.02 -3.85
N GLY A 18 0.63 8.51 -4.79
CA GLY A 18 1.00 9.64 -5.66
C GLY A 18 2.24 9.33 -6.49
N ASN A 19 3.22 10.24 -6.47
CA ASN A 19 4.45 10.14 -7.25
C ASN A 19 5.36 8.96 -6.82
N THR A 20 5.13 8.40 -5.63
CA THR A 20 5.93 7.27 -5.10
C THR A 20 5.39 5.90 -5.51
N TRP A 21 4.26 5.85 -6.22
CA TRP A 21 3.62 4.62 -6.67
C TRP A 21 4.55 3.72 -7.48
N ALA A 22 5.29 4.30 -8.42
CA ALA A 22 6.22 3.54 -9.27
C ALA A 22 7.35 2.91 -8.46
N SER A 23 7.95 3.67 -7.54
CA SER A 23 9.02 3.18 -6.66
C SER A 23 8.53 2.10 -5.69
N PHE A 24 7.31 2.25 -5.16
CA PHE A 24 6.70 1.23 -4.30
C PHE A 24 6.48 -0.09 -5.06
N LEU A 25 5.93 -0.02 -6.28
CA LEU A 25 5.72 -1.22 -7.10
C LEU A 25 7.04 -1.87 -7.52
N HIS A 26 8.02 -1.07 -7.93
CA HIS A 26 9.35 -1.56 -8.29
C HIS A 26 10.03 -2.24 -7.09
N GLY A 27 9.92 -1.67 -5.89
CA GLY A 27 10.43 -2.29 -4.66
C GLY A 27 9.71 -3.60 -4.29
N ASN A 28 8.46 -3.78 -4.74
CA ASN A 28 7.73 -5.05 -4.66
C ASN A 28 7.98 -5.99 -5.86
N GLY A 29 8.86 -5.60 -6.80
CA GLY A 29 9.21 -6.42 -7.97
C GLY A 29 8.16 -6.42 -9.08
N ILE A 30 7.25 -5.44 -9.06
CA ILE A 30 6.20 -5.28 -10.05
C ILE A 30 6.68 -4.29 -11.12
N PRO A 31 6.93 -4.74 -12.36
CA PRO A 31 7.46 -3.88 -13.43
C PRO A 31 6.39 -2.95 -14.01
N ASN A 32 5.12 -3.36 -13.99
CA ASN A 32 4.03 -2.56 -14.53
C ASN A 32 3.38 -1.69 -13.45
N THR A 33 3.41 -0.37 -13.65
CA THR A 33 2.82 0.61 -12.73
C THR A 33 1.37 0.97 -13.04
N GLU A 34 0.81 0.34 -14.08
CA GLU A 34 -0.57 0.51 -14.48
C GLU A 34 -1.49 -0.50 -13.78
N CYS A 35 -2.67 -0.01 -13.40
CA CYS A 35 -3.73 -0.87 -12.88
C CYS A 35 -4.58 -1.33 -14.08
N PRO A 36 -5.04 -2.60 -14.12
CA PRO A 36 -4.93 -3.63 -13.08
C PRO A 36 -3.57 -4.34 -13.08
N LEU A 37 -3.09 -4.66 -11.87
CA LEU A 37 -1.92 -5.51 -11.70
C LEU A 37 -2.23 -6.93 -12.20
N LEU A 38 -1.37 -7.46 -13.05
CA LEU A 38 -1.50 -8.82 -13.56
C LEU A 38 -1.24 -9.84 -12.46
N GLN A 39 -1.88 -11.00 -12.57
CA GLN A 39 -1.65 -12.11 -11.63
C GLN A 39 -0.27 -12.72 -11.91
N GLY A 40 0.54 -12.85 -10.87
CA GLY A 40 1.89 -13.38 -10.98
C GLY A 40 2.59 -13.41 -9.61
N VAL A 41 3.77 -14.02 -9.59
CA VAL A 41 4.66 -13.99 -8.42
C VAL A 41 5.64 -12.86 -8.63
N PHE A 42 5.61 -11.86 -7.75
CA PHE A 42 6.51 -10.72 -7.79
C PHE A 42 7.52 -10.85 -6.65
N LYS A 43 8.81 -10.80 -6.99
CA LYS A 43 9.90 -10.80 -6.01
C LYS A 43 10.63 -9.48 -6.14
N GLY A 44 10.38 -8.59 -5.18
CA GLY A 44 11.02 -7.29 -5.13
C GLY A 44 12.32 -7.27 -4.32
N PRO A 45 13.22 -6.31 -4.60
CA PRO A 45 14.40 -6.06 -3.78
C PRO A 45 14.06 -5.43 -2.42
N GLY A 46 12.81 -5.06 -2.18
CA GLY A 46 12.38 -4.23 -1.05
C GLY A 46 12.23 -2.76 -1.44
N PHE A 47 11.62 -1.96 -0.56
CA PHE A 47 11.43 -0.52 -0.76
C PHE A 47 11.97 0.28 0.43
N ASP A 48 12.41 1.51 0.18
CA ASP A 48 12.89 2.42 1.21
C ASP A 48 11.70 3.05 1.95
N LEU A 49 11.75 3.06 3.29
CA LEU A 49 10.73 3.68 4.12
C LEU A 49 10.66 5.21 3.94
N LEU A 50 11.74 5.84 3.46
CA LEU A 50 11.76 7.26 3.10
C LEU A 50 10.78 7.60 1.97
N LEU A 51 10.32 6.62 1.19
CA LEU A 51 9.26 6.83 0.20
C LEU A 51 7.97 7.32 0.84
N PHE A 52 7.64 6.89 2.06
CA PHE A 52 6.40 7.28 2.73
C PHE A 52 6.38 8.77 3.12
N GLU A 53 7.54 9.41 3.32
CA GLU A 53 7.61 10.85 3.57
C GLU A 53 7.18 11.69 2.37
N LYS A 54 7.31 11.14 1.15
CA LYS A 54 6.96 11.81 -0.12
C LYS A 54 5.60 11.39 -0.66
N THR A 55 4.86 10.55 0.08
CA THR A 55 3.49 10.17 -0.29
C THR A 55 2.52 11.30 0.05
N ASN A 56 1.33 11.27 -0.54
CA ASN A 56 0.24 12.19 -0.17
C ASN A 56 -0.45 11.75 1.14
N LEU A 57 0.23 11.00 2.00
CA LEU A 57 -0.30 10.62 3.30
C LEU A 57 -0.36 11.88 4.18
N PRO A 58 -1.50 12.16 4.83
CA PRO A 58 -1.59 13.31 5.71
C PRO A 58 -0.55 13.20 6.83
N GLN A 59 0.31 14.21 6.92
CA GLN A 59 1.38 14.31 7.93
C GLN A 59 0.89 14.31 9.39
N SER A 60 -0.44 14.32 9.60
CA SER A 60 -1.09 14.28 10.91
C SER A 60 -1.15 12.89 11.55
N PHE A 61 -0.58 11.84 10.92
CA PHE A 61 -0.34 10.58 11.61
C PHE A 61 0.69 10.83 12.73
N PHE A 62 0.17 11.05 13.94
CA PHE A 62 0.95 11.20 15.16
C PHE A 62 1.92 10.02 15.37
N TYR A 63 2.93 10.22 16.21
CA TYR A 63 3.81 9.15 16.69
C TYR A 63 2.99 8.06 17.39
N GLY A 64 3.21 6.80 17.02
CA GLY A 64 2.43 5.70 17.56
C GLY A 64 2.59 4.39 16.79
N THR A 65 2.01 3.32 17.33
CA THR A 65 1.92 2.02 16.67
C THR A 65 0.57 1.87 16.00
N TYR A 66 0.58 1.70 14.68
CA TYR A 66 -0.61 1.53 13.86
C TYR A 66 -0.70 0.09 13.38
N LYS A 67 -1.88 -0.50 13.55
CA LYS A 67 -2.20 -1.82 13.02
C LYS A 67 -3.13 -1.67 11.82
N LEU A 68 -2.61 -1.93 10.63
CA LEU A 68 -3.35 -1.89 9.37
C LEU A 68 -3.78 -3.29 8.98
N HIS A 69 -5.07 -3.50 8.81
CA HIS A 69 -5.64 -4.73 8.28
C HIS A 69 -6.08 -4.47 6.84
N MET A 70 -5.46 -5.16 5.89
CA MET A 70 -5.83 -5.10 4.48
C MET A 70 -6.45 -6.43 4.06
N TYR A 71 -7.65 -6.36 3.50
CA TYR A 71 -8.37 -7.49 2.95
C TYR A 71 -8.55 -7.26 1.46
N TYR A 72 -8.18 -8.25 0.67
CA TYR A 72 -8.36 -8.19 -0.77
C TYR A 72 -9.49 -9.13 -1.18
N SER A 73 -10.53 -8.55 -1.79
CA SER A 73 -11.71 -9.27 -2.26
C SER A 73 -11.91 -9.09 -3.75
N ARG A 74 -12.21 -10.18 -4.48
CA ARG A 74 -12.60 -10.15 -5.89
C ARG A 74 -13.95 -10.85 -6.01
N SER A 75 -14.94 -10.20 -6.62
CA SER A 75 -16.30 -10.75 -6.78
C SER A 75 -16.94 -11.26 -5.46
N ASN A 76 -16.79 -10.50 -4.37
CA ASN A 76 -17.23 -10.85 -3.01
C ASN A 76 -16.51 -12.03 -2.33
N GLU A 77 -15.53 -12.68 -2.97
CA GLU A 77 -14.67 -13.67 -2.32
C GLU A 77 -13.37 -13.02 -1.85
N ILE A 78 -12.96 -13.32 -0.61
CA ILE A 78 -11.69 -12.85 -0.04
C ILE A 78 -10.59 -13.78 -0.54
N PHE A 79 -9.66 -13.25 -1.33
CA PHE A 79 -8.54 -14.03 -1.87
C PHE A 79 -7.27 -13.89 -1.03
N GLY A 80 -7.20 -12.89 -0.14
CA GLY A 80 -6.04 -12.68 0.70
C GLY A 80 -6.23 -11.62 1.77
N CYS A 81 -5.44 -11.73 2.83
CA CYS A 81 -5.35 -10.76 3.91
C CYS A 81 -3.88 -10.44 4.20
N GLN A 82 -3.58 -9.17 4.49
CA GLN A 82 -2.28 -8.73 4.95
C GLN A 82 -2.46 -7.83 6.17
N VAL A 83 -1.62 -8.03 7.18
CA VAL A 83 -1.60 -7.21 8.39
C VAL A 83 -0.25 -6.55 8.49
N TYR A 84 -0.24 -5.22 8.58
CA TYR A 84 0.97 -4.44 8.77
C TYR A 84 0.91 -3.77 10.14
N ILE A 85 1.99 -3.91 10.91
CA ILE A 85 2.20 -3.17 12.14
C ILE A 85 3.25 -2.12 11.81
N ILE A 86 2.85 -0.86 11.79
CA ILE A 86 3.71 0.27 11.47
C ILE A 86 3.95 1.05 12.75
N GLU A 87 5.21 1.15 13.16
CA GLU A 87 5.62 1.97 14.29
C GLU A 87 6.27 3.26 13.77
N ILE A 88 5.64 4.40 14.06
CA ILE A 88 6.15 5.71 13.67
C ILE A 88 6.84 6.34 14.88
N LYS A 89 8.18 6.37 14.86
CA LYS A 89 9.01 6.99 15.91
C LYS A 89 9.45 8.39 15.52
N ARG A 90 9.57 9.28 16.50
CA ARG A 90 10.21 10.59 16.34
C ARG A 90 11.71 10.38 16.20
N ARG A 91 12.28 10.86 15.09
CA ARG A 91 13.73 10.88 14.87
C ARG A 91 14.42 11.84 15.84
#